data_AF-A0A7S1KKJ4-F1
#
_entry.id   AF-A0A7S1KKJ4-F1
#
_cell.length_a   1.000
_cell.length_b   1.000
_cell.length_c   1.000
_cell.angle_alpha   90.00
_cell.angle_beta   90.00
_cell.angle_gamma   90.00
#
_symmetry.space_group_name_H-M   'P 1'
#
loop_
_entity.id
_entity.type
_entity.pdbx_description
1 polymer ?
#
loop_
_entity_poly.entity_id
_entity_poly.type
_entity_poly.pdbx_seq_one_letter_code
_entity_poly.pdbx_strand_id
1 'polypeptide(L)'
;CLDRLRREFGLEVRTGKPAVAYRESIVIEDEDGVETDGLVEYDRTVGGVRLHGAVRLRLTPSICPESRRPINMLCKPPEEPSVTLSSNVKSYFNVDPNANPSQESEMKYPPPLRALLSGARGSLKRGRLGPHPLTNLTCHILEVDSEINSTETLPGAMRAAAANAVTTLLETLAKEDRMVVLEPKMNVEISVPTGRVGDVLSDL
;
A
#
# COMPACT_ATOMS: atom_id res chain seq x y z
N CYS A 1 14.52 21.09 21.23
CA CYS A 1 13.85 22.06 20.34
C CYS A 1 12.77 22.90 21.01
N LEU A 2 11.82 22.32 21.75
CA LEU A 2 10.71 23.07 22.37
C LEU A 2 11.17 24.19 23.32
N ASP A 3 12.14 23.90 24.19
CA ASP A 3 12.69 24.90 25.12
C ASP A 3 13.39 26.04 24.38
N ARG A 4 13.94 25.75 23.19
CA ARG A 4 14.61 26.75 22.34
C ARG A 4 13.61 27.68 21.65
N LEU A 5 12.51 27.14 21.11
CA LEU A 5 11.41 27.93 20.51
C LEU A 5 10.77 28.89 21.51
N ARG A 6 10.62 28.45 22.77
CA ARG A 6 10.05 29.28 23.82
C ARG A 6 10.97 30.42 24.23
N ARG A 7 12.28 30.16 24.37
CA ARG A 7 13.26 31.16 24.82
C ARG A 7 13.66 32.16 23.74
N GLU A 8 13.87 31.70 22.51
CA GLU A 8 14.37 32.56 21.41
C GLU A 8 13.25 33.30 20.68
N PHE A 9 12.07 32.67 20.55
CA PHE A 9 10.98 33.20 19.72
C PHE A 9 9.70 33.53 20.51
N GLY A 10 9.69 33.31 21.84
CA GLY A 10 8.52 33.60 22.69
C GLY A 10 7.28 32.78 22.34
N LEU A 11 7.44 31.69 21.57
CA LEU A 11 6.32 30.89 21.07
C LEU A 11 5.87 29.86 22.12
N GLU A 12 4.61 29.95 22.55
CA GLU A 12 3.96 28.90 23.31
C GLU A 12 3.43 27.80 22.37
N VAL A 13 4.12 26.65 22.37
CA VAL A 13 3.77 25.50 21.54
C VAL A 13 3.05 24.46 22.39
N ARG A 14 1.87 24.01 21.93
CA ARG A 14 1.14 22.90 22.57
C ARG A 14 1.79 21.57 22.21
N THR A 15 2.22 20.80 23.21
CA THR A 15 2.82 19.47 23.00
C THR A 15 1.81 18.36 23.28
N GLY A 16 1.71 17.40 22.37
CA GLY A 16 0.94 16.16 22.54
C GLY A 16 1.85 14.97 22.86
N LYS A 17 1.23 13.81 23.06
CA LYS A 17 1.96 12.54 23.15
C LYS A 17 2.65 12.25 21.80
N PRO A 18 3.85 11.66 21.78
CA PRO A 18 4.48 11.25 20.54
C PRO A 18 3.59 10.25 19.80
N ALA A 19 3.41 10.43 18.49
CA ALA A 19 2.60 9.56 17.66
C ALA A 19 3.43 8.37 17.18
N VAL A 20 2.86 7.17 17.28
CA VAL A 20 3.47 5.92 16.77
C VAL A 20 2.98 5.68 15.35
N ALA A 21 3.90 5.36 14.44
CA ALA A 21 3.59 5.10 13.04
C ALA A 21 3.15 3.64 12.83
N TYR A 22 1.87 3.37 13.06
CA TYR A 22 1.26 2.07 12.73
C TYR A 22 1.16 1.88 11.21
N ARG A 23 1.17 0.61 10.79
CA ARG A 23 0.97 0.18 9.40
C ARG A 23 -0.09 -0.91 9.36
N GLU A 24 -0.63 -1.18 8.18
CA GLU A 24 -1.54 -2.30 7.96
C GLU A 24 -0.93 -3.29 6.96
N SER A 25 -1.24 -4.57 7.13
CA SER A 25 -0.87 -5.64 6.19
C SER A 25 -2.02 -6.64 6.08
N ILE A 26 -1.99 -7.45 5.03
CA ILE A 26 -2.90 -8.60 4.89
C ILE A 26 -2.14 -9.86 5.30
N VAL A 27 -2.87 -10.83 5.85
CA VAL A 27 -2.39 -12.16 6.16
C VAL A 27 -3.18 -13.13 5.27
N ILE A 28 -2.48 -13.80 4.38
CA ILE A 28 -3.06 -14.80 3.49
C ILE A 28 -2.26 -16.09 3.72
N GLU A 29 -2.97 -17.18 3.96
CA GLU A 29 -2.36 -18.50 4.18
C GLU A 29 -1.98 -19.19 2.85
N ASP A 30 -2.69 -18.83 1.77
CA ASP A 30 -2.50 -19.38 0.43
C ASP A 30 -1.47 -18.58 -0.38
N GLU A 31 -0.55 -19.28 -1.06
CA GLU A 31 0.45 -18.63 -1.93
C GLU A 31 -0.16 -17.94 -3.15
N ASP A 32 -1.37 -18.36 -3.54
CA ASP A 32 -2.05 -17.86 -4.74
C ASP A 32 -2.62 -16.44 -4.58
N GLY A 33 -2.64 -15.90 -3.35
CA GLY A 33 -3.17 -14.56 -3.06
C GLY A 33 -4.69 -14.48 -3.12
N VAL A 34 -5.24 -13.30 -2.84
CA VAL A 34 -6.68 -13.05 -2.91
C VAL A 34 -6.99 -12.23 -4.16
N GLU A 35 -7.83 -12.81 -5.02
CA GLU A 35 -8.31 -12.20 -6.25
C GLU A 35 -9.67 -11.51 -6.03
N THR A 36 -9.96 -10.51 -6.87
CA THR A 36 -11.33 -10.01 -6.99
C THR A 36 -12.24 -11.07 -7.62
N ASP A 37 -13.51 -11.10 -7.21
CA ASP A 37 -14.56 -11.96 -7.77
C ASP A 37 -14.97 -11.49 -9.18
N GLY A 38 -14.02 -11.59 -10.13
CA GLY A 38 -14.16 -11.13 -11.50
C GLY A 38 -13.74 -9.67 -11.74
N LEU A 39 -14.32 -9.09 -12.80
CA LEU A 39 -14.10 -7.72 -13.25
C LEU A 39 -14.92 -6.76 -12.37
N VAL A 40 -14.22 -5.91 -11.61
CA VAL A 40 -14.88 -4.90 -10.79
C VAL A 40 -15.16 -3.69 -11.65
N GLU A 41 -16.43 -3.52 -12.02
CA GLU A 41 -16.91 -2.37 -12.78
C GLU A 41 -16.99 -1.12 -11.89
N TYR A 42 -16.69 0.02 -12.50
CA TYR A 42 -16.88 1.33 -11.92
C TYR A 42 -17.56 2.22 -12.94
N ASP A 43 -18.83 2.55 -12.72
CA ASP A 43 -19.56 3.59 -13.46
C ASP A 43 -19.85 4.77 -12.52
N ARG A 44 -19.28 5.93 -12.81
CA ARG A 44 -19.66 7.19 -12.14
C ARG A 44 -19.57 8.36 -13.09
N THR A 45 -20.58 9.23 -13.04
CA THR A 45 -20.55 10.53 -13.74
C THR A 45 -19.90 11.60 -12.85
N VAL A 46 -18.81 12.21 -13.31
CA VAL A 46 -18.11 13.31 -12.62
C VAL A 46 -18.03 14.51 -13.57
N GLY A 47 -18.59 15.65 -13.17
CA GLY A 47 -18.53 16.89 -13.96
C GLY A 47 -19.19 16.77 -15.34
N GLY A 48 -20.24 15.94 -15.49
CA GLY A 48 -20.91 15.69 -16.76
C GLY A 48 -20.25 14.64 -17.65
N VAL A 49 -19.08 14.12 -17.26
CA VAL A 49 -18.36 13.06 -17.96
C VAL A 49 -18.63 11.73 -17.26
N ARG A 50 -19.08 10.72 -18.03
CA ARG A 50 -19.20 9.34 -17.53
C ARG A 50 -17.81 8.70 -17.51
N LEU A 51 -17.43 8.17 -16.35
CA LEU A 51 -16.22 7.39 -16.17
C LEU A 51 -16.64 5.94 -15.96
N HIS A 52 -16.35 5.10 -16.96
CA HIS A 52 -16.60 3.66 -16.92
C HIS A 52 -15.30 2.89 -17.15
N GLY A 53 -15.04 1.92 -16.30
CA GLY A 53 -13.94 0.99 -16.47
C GLY A 53 -14.06 -0.19 -15.52
N ALA A 54 -13.55 -1.34 -15.94
CA ALA A 54 -13.50 -2.55 -15.15
C ALA A 54 -12.07 -3.03 -14.99
N VAL A 55 -11.71 -3.44 -13.78
CA VAL A 55 -10.35 -3.93 -13.48
C VAL A 55 -10.46 -5.19 -12.63
N ARG A 56 -9.66 -6.19 -12.98
CA ARG A 56 -9.44 -7.40 -12.19
C ARG A 56 -8.01 -7.39 -11.65
N LEU A 57 -7.87 -7.58 -10.34
CA LEU A 57 -6.58 -7.58 -9.67
C LEU A 57 -6.50 -8.63 -8.58
N ARG A 58 -5.26 -8.93 -8.19
CA ARG A 58 -4.90 -9.90 -7.17
C ARG A 58 -3.93 -9.28 -6.18
N LEU A 59 -4.20 -9.43 -4.89
CA LEU A 59 -3.30 -9.03 -3.83
C LEU A 59 -2.59 -10.25 -3.27
N THR A 60 -1.27 -10.19 -3.24
CA THR A 60 -0.41 -11.17 -2.58
C THR A 60 0.42 -10.47 -1.50
N PRO A 61 0.61 -11.07 -0.32
CA PRO A 61 1.54 -10.52 0.66
C PRO A 61 2.98 -10.74 0.16
N SER A 62 3.84 -9.74 0.28
CA SER A 62 5.28 -9.88 -0.02
C SER A 62 6.08 -10.37 1.19
N ILE A 63 5.47 -10.32 2.39
CA ILE A 63 6.00 -11.01 3.56
C ILE A 63 5.71 -12.50 3.42
N CYS A 64 6.77 -13.32 3.41
CA CYS A 64 6.63 -14.76 3.57
C CYS A 64 5.94 -15.05 4.92
N PRO A 65 4.95 -15.94 4.99
CA PRO A 65 4.41 -16.47 6.24
C PRO A 65 5.41 -17.42 6.94
N GLU A 66 6.72 -17.10 6.93
CA GLU A 66 7.75 -17.84 7.66
C GLU A 66 7.88 -17.33 9.10
N SER A 67 6.77 -17.24 9.83
CA SER A 67 6.74 -17.05 11.28
C SER A 67 6.39 -18.35 12.03
N ARG A 68 6.98 -19.46 11.59
CA ARG A 68 7.15 -20.68 12.40
C ARG A 68 8.60 -20.92 12.85
N ARG A 69 9.52 -19.99 12.57
CA ARG A 69 10.90 -20.04 13.08
C ARG A 69 11.11 -19.05 14.23
N PRO A 70 11.88 -19.42 15.27
CA PRO A 70 11.97 -18.64 16.50
C PRO A 70 12.73 -17.31 16.31
N ILE A 71 12.00 -16.22 16.53
CA ILE A 71 12.30 -14.94 17.22
C ILE A 71 13.55 -14.12 16.83
N ASN A 72 14.62 -14.65 16.21
CA ASN A 72 15.90 -13.93 16.21
C ASN A 72 16.42 -13.33 14.89
N MET A 73 15.73 -13.42 13.76
CA MET A 73 16.19 -12.73 12.54
C MET A 73 15.07 -12.55 11.52
N LEU A 74 14.50 -11.33 11.47
CA LEU A 74 14.23 -10.50 10.27
C LEU A 74 13.13 -9.49 10.64
N CYS A 75 13.50 -8.46 11.41
CA CYS A 75 12.79 -7.19 11.33
C CYS A 75 13.18 -6.54 10.00
N LYS A 76 12.68 -7.08 8.88
CA LYS A 76 12.81 -6.40 7.59
C LYS A 76 12.00 -5.11 7.67
N PRO A 77 12.56 -3.97 7.25
CA PRO A 77 11.78 -2.74 7.20
C PRO A 77 10.55 -2.97 6.32
N PRO A 78 9.36 -2.51 6.74
CA PRO A 78 8.15 -2.62 5.94
C PRO A 78 8.38 -2.01 4.55
N GLU A 79 8.20 -2.80 3.50
CA GLU A 79 8.37 -2.36 2.11
C GLU A 79 7.11 -1.67 1.61
N GLU A 80 7.29 -0.66 0.75
CA GLU A 80 6.16 -0.02 0.08
C GLU A 80 5.44 -1.03 -0.83
N PRO A 81 4.10 -0.93 -0.94
CA PRO A 81 3.35 -1.85 -1.74
C PRO A 81 3.74 -1.71 -3.22
N SER A 82 4.16 -2.81 -3.82
CA SER A 82 4.54 -2.85 -5.24
C SER A 82 3.34 -3.18 -6.10
N VAL A 83 3.28 -2.61 -7.30
CA VAL A 83 2.21 -2.89 -8.27
C VAL A 83 2.86 -3.49 -9.51
N THR A 84 2.39 -4.67 -9.89
CA THR A 84 2.87 -5.44 -11.03
C THR A 84 1.76 -5.64 -12.05
N LEU A 85 2.15 -5.84 -13.32
CA LEU A 85 1.23 -5.93 -14.45
C LEU A 85 1.33 -7.32 -15.07
N SER A 86 0.19 -7.95 -15.37
CA SER A 86 0.14 -9.18 -16.15
C SER A 86 0.55 -8.95 -17.61
N SER A 87 0.85 -10.04 -18.32
CA SER A 87 1.09 -10.02 -19.78
C SER A 87 -0.09 -9.44 -20.56
N ASN A 88 -1.33 -9.70 -20.11
CA ASN A 88 -2.56 -9.29 -20.79
C ASN A 88 -2.75 -7.77 -20.74
N VAL A 89 -2.41 -7.15 -19.61
CA VAL A 89 -2.49 -5.69 -19.47
C VAL A 89 -1.39 -5.01 -20.29
N LYS A 90 -0.19 -5.59 -20.30
CA LYS A 90 0.92 -5.05 -21.12
C LYS A 90 0.60 -5.11 -22.61
N SER A 91 0.01 -6.20 -23.11
CA SER A 91 -0.41 -6.31 -24.51
C SER A 91 -1.55 -5.35 -24.85
N TYR A 92 -2.53 -5.16 -23.94
CA TYR A 92 -3.62 -4.19 -24.13
C TYR A 92 -3.10 -2.76 -24.37
N PHE A 93 -2.04 -2.37 -23.67
CA PHE A 93 -1.43 -1.04 -23.80
C PHE A 93 -0.28 -0.95 -24.82
N ASN A 94 -0.02 -2.01 -25.61
CA ASN A 94 1.13 -2.11 -26.54
C ASN A 94 2.48 -1.80 -25.88
N VAL A 95 2.67 -2.26 -24.64
CA VAL A 95 3.93 -2.09 -23.88
C VAL A 95 4.76 -3.37 -23.99
N ASP A 96 6.07 -3.23 -24.16
CA ASP A 96 6.99 -4.37 -24.24
C ASP A 96 6.85 -5.28 -22.99
N PRO A 97 6.70 -6.61 -23.17
CA PRO A 97 6.44 -7.54 -22.06
C PRO A 97 7.59 -7.60 -21.05
N ASN A 98 8.82 -7.29 -21.48
CA ASN A 98 10.06 -7.37 -20.69
C ASN A 98 10.51 -6.04 -20.06
N ALA A 99 9.70 -4.98 -20.11
CA ALA A 99 10.04 -3.74 -19.42
C ALA A 99 10.03 -3.96 -17.90
N ASN A 100 11.22 -3.98 -17.28
CA ASN A 100 11.38 -4.00 -15.83
C ASN A 100 11.02 -2.62 -15.27
N PRO A 101 10.19 -2.52 -14.21
CA PRO A 101 9.81 -1.25 -13.61
C PRO A 101 10.94 -0.70 -12.72
N SER A 102 12.13 -0.49 -13.29
CA SER A 102 13.09 0.45 -12.72
C SER A 102 12.48 1.83 -12.91
N GLN A 103 12.30 2.58 -11.82
CA GLN A 103 11.40 3.75 -11.68
C GLN A 103 11.46 4.82 -12.80
N GLU A 104 12.52 4.90 -13.59
CA GLU A 104 12.64 5.76 -14.78
C GLU A 104 11.73 5.35 -15.96
N SER A 105 11.21 4.12 -15.95
CA SER A 105 10.34 3.56 -17.00
C SER A 105 8.90 4.09 -16.95
N GLU A 106 8.48 4.71 -15.82
CA GLU A 106 7.08 5.08 -15.61
C GLU A 106 6.60 6.27 -16.44
N MET A 107 7.50 7.21 -16.78
CA MET A 107 7.16 8.33 -17.66
C MET A 107 6.97 7.90 -19.12
N LYS A 108 7.45 6.70 -19.49
CA LYS A 108 7.34 6.16 -20.85
C LYS A 108 6.01 5.43 -21.09
N TYR A 109 5.24 5.14 -20.04
CA TYR A 109 3.95 4.46 -20.17
C TYR A 109 2.85 5.37 -20.72
N PRO A 110 1.88 4.79 -21.46
CA PRO A 110 0.75 5.55 -21.96
C PRO A 110 -0.07 6.16 -20.81
N PRO A 111 -0.71 7.33 -21.00
CA PRO A 111 -1.44 8.03 -19.94
C PRO A 111 -2.46 7.18 -19.16
N PRO A 112 -3.26 6.28 -19.80
CA PRO A 112 -4.20 5.42 -19.10
C PRO A 112 -3.53 4.41 -18.15
N LEU A 113 -2.41 3.80 -18.58
CA LEU A 113 -1.67 2.84 -17.76
C LEU A 113 -1.03 3.53 -16.55
N ARG A 114 -0.45 4.73 -16.75
CA ARG A 114 0.08 5.53 -15.65
C ARG A 114 -1.01 5.89 -14.65
N ALA A 115 -2.19 6.25 -15.14
CA ALA A 115 -3.34 6.57 -14.32
C ALA A 115 -3.84 5.36 -13.51
N LEU A 116 -3.90 4.18 -14.14
CA LEU A 116 -4.21 2.90 -13.49
C LEU A 116 -3.26 2.60 -12.32
N LEU A 117 -1.95 2.64 -12.57
CA LEU A 117 -0.91 2.41 -11.55
C LEU A 117 -1.01 3.41 -10.40
N SER A 118 -1.25 4.69 -10.72
CA SER A 118 -1.42 5.74 -9.71
C SER A 118 -2.68 5.54 -8.85
N GLY A 119 -3.74 4.96 -9.43
CA GLY A 119 -4.99 4.65 -8.74
C GLY A 119 -4.82 3.49 -7.75
N ALA A 120 -4.17 2.42 -8.18
CA ALA A 120 -3.83 1.28 -7.34
C ALA A 120 -2.92 1.69 -6.17
N ARG A 121 -1.78 2.34 -6.48
CA ARG A 121 -0.84 2.85 -5.45
C ARG A 121 -1.49 3.84 -4.49
N GLY A 122 -2.33 4.74 -5.02
CA GLY A 122 -3.05 5.73 -4.21
C GLY A 122 -3.97 5.08 -3.18
N SER A 123 -4.63 3.97 -3.55
CA SER A 123 -5.53 3.24 -2.67
C SER A 123 -4.77 2.46 -1.61
N LEU A 124 -3.60 1.93 -1.92
CA LEU A 124 -2.76 1.20 -0.97
C LEU A 124 -2.11 2.10 0.11
N LYS A 125 -2.01 3.41 -0.15
CA LYS A 125 -1.51 4.38 0.85
C LYS A 125 -2.47 4.57 2.05
N ARG A 126 -3.70 4.08 1.96
CA ARG A 126 -4.67 4.19 3.05
C ARG A 126 -5.35 2.85 3.29
N GLY A 127 -5.12 2.29 4.47
CA GLY A 127 -5.73 1.06 4.95
C GLY A 127 -7.22 1.22 5.25
N ARG A 128 -7.84 0.08 5.58
CA ARG A 128 -9.28 -0.03 5.84
C ARG A 128 -9.60 -0.18 7.32
N LEU A 129 -8.74 -0.85 8.10
CA LEU A 129 -8.95 -1.01 9.54
C LEU A 129 -8.75 0.32 10.28
N GLY A 130 -7.75 1.10 9.87
CA GLY A 130 -7.41 2.40 10.44
C GLY A 130 -6.92 3.40 9.39
N PRO A 131 -6.44 4.58 9.82
CA PRO A 131 -5.87 5.58 8.94
C PRO A 131 -4.40 5.27 8.58
N HIS A 132 -4.00 3.99 8.57
CA HIS A 132 -2.61 3.57 8.44
C HIS A 132 -2.33 3.07 7.02
N PRO A 133 -1.17 3.39 6.44
CA PRO A 133 -0.83 2.92 5.10
C PRO A 133 -0.55 1.42 5.07
N LEU A 134 -0.95 0.76 3.99
CA LEU A 134 -0.67 -0.66 3.77
C LEU A 134 0.78 -0.88 3.37
N THR A 135 1.36 -1.99 3.81
CA THR A 135 2.77 -2.36 3.56
C THR A 135 2.89 -3.86 3.31
N ASN A 136 4.00 -4.27 2.69
CA ASN A 136 4.32 -5.66 2.39
C ASN A 136 3.28 -6.35 1.50
N LEU A 137 2.75 -5.61 0.53
CA LEU A 137 1.77 -6.09 -0.42
C LEU A 137 2.30 -5.98 -1.85
N THR A 138 1.96 -6.97 -2.66
CA THR A 138 2.13 -6.92 -4.11
C THR A 138 0.76 -6.98 -4.75
N CYS A 139 0.43 -5.96 -5.54
CA CYS A 139 -0.80 -5.89 -6.30
C CYS A 139 -0.52 -6.28 -7.75
N HIS A 140 -0.99 -7.45 -8.16
CA HIS A 140 -0.92 -7.95 -9.52
C HIS A 140 -2.21 -7.58 -10.27
N ILE A 141 -2.11 -6.71 -11.29
CA ILE A 141 -3.26 -6.40 -12.15
C ILE A 141 -3.36 -7.48 -13.23
N LEU A 142 -4.48 -8.20 -13.28
CA LEU A 142 -4.69 -9.33 -14.17
C LEU A 142 -5.29 -8.89 -15.51
N GLU A 143 -6.40 -8.16 -15.47
CA GLU A 143 -7.17 -7.77 -16.65
C GLU A 143 -7.77 -6.38 -16.47
N VAL A 144 -7.95 -5.68 -17.59
CA VAL A 144 -8.54 -4.34 -17.64
C VAL A 144 -9.48 -4.30 -18.83
N ASP A 145 -10.68 -3.78 -18.61
CA ASP A 145 -11.66 -3.52 -19.67
C ASP A 145 -12.17 -2.08 -19.56
N SER A 146 -12.43 -1.46 -20.71
CA SER A 146 -12.95 -0.11 -20.80
C SER A 146 -13.93 -0.01 -21.96
N GLU A 147 -15.23 0.10 -21.66
CA GLU A 147 -16.26 0.30 -22.68
C GLU A 147 -16.24 1.73 -23.28
N ILE A 148 -15.49 2.65 -22.68
CA ILE A 148 -15.38 4.03 -23.15
C ILE A 148 -14.12 4.19 -24.00
N ASN A 149 -14.32 4.51 -25.28
CA ASN A 149 -13.24 4.74 -26.24
C ASN A 149 -12.90 6.24 -26.43
N SER A 150 -13.41 7.14 -25.58
CA SER A 150 -13.01 8.55 -25.62
C SER A 150 -11.64 8.73 -24.96
N THR A 151 -10.63 8.97 -25.79
CA THR A 151 -9.21 9.12 -25.43
C THR A 151 -8.94 10.08 -24.26
N GLU A 152 -9.80 11.08 -24.06
CA GLU A 152 -9.64 12.08 -23.00
C GLU A 152 -10.12 11.62 -21.62
N THR A 153 -11.13 10.75 -21.55
CA THR A 153 -11.77 10.34 -20.30
C THR A 153 -11.21 9.02 -19.78
N LEU A 154 -10.56 8.25 -20.67
CA LEU A 154 -9.96 6.96 -20.39
C LEU A 154 -8.98 6.98 -19.19
N PRO A 155 -8.03 7.94 -19.05
CA PRO A 155 -7.13 7.94 -17.90
C PRO A 155 -7.85 8.16 -16.56
N GLY A 156 -8.87 9.02 -16.55
CA GLY A 156 -9.70 9.25 -15.36
C GLY A 156 -10.49 8.02 -14.95
N ALA A 157 -11.08 7.33 -15.93
CA ALA A 157 -11.82 6.10 -15.71
C ALA A 157 -10.95 4.96 -15.19
N MET A 158 -9.77 4.74 -15.80
CA MET A 158 -8.84 3.68 -15.37
C MET A 158 -8.34 3.88 -13.94
N ARG A 159 -7.99 5.13 -13.57
CA ARG A 159 -7.57 5.45 -12.21
C ARG A 159 -8.65 5.13 -11.19
N ALA A 160 -9.89 5.51 -11.49
CA ALA A 160 -11.02 5.31 -10.59
C ALA A 160 -11.39 3.82 -10.48
N ALA A 161 -11.39 3.08 -11.59
CA ALA A 161 -11.66 1.65 -11.61
C ALA A 161 -10.63 0.86 -10.80
N ALA A 162 -9.33 1.14 -10.96
CA ALA A 162 -8.30 0.49 -10.13
C ALA A 162 -8.46 0.81 -8.64
N ALA A 163 -8.77 2.06 -8.29
CA ALA A 163 -8.97 2.44 -6.90
C ALA A 163 -10.19 1.75 -6.28
N ASN A 164 -11.26 1.59 -7.06
CA ASN A 164 -12.46 0.86 -6.65
C ASN A 164 -12.17 -0.63 -6.46
N ALA A 165 -11.49 -1.27 -7.42
CA ALA A 165 -11.14 -2.69 -7.33
C ALA A 165 -10.30 -3.01 -6.09
N VAL A 166 -9.27 -2.21 -5.80
CA VAL A 166 -8.45 -2.39 -4.57
C VAL A 166 -9.32 -2.18 -3.33
N THR A 167 -10.20 -1.18 -3.35
CA THR A 167 -11.10 -0.88 -2.24
C THR A 167 -12.04 -2.05 -1.93
N THR A 168 -12.74 -2.55 -2.94
CA THR A 168 -13.68 -3.67 -2.79
C THR A 168 -12.97 -4.91 -2.28
N LEU A 169 -11.75 -5.18 -2.77
CA LEU A 169 -10.96 -6.31 -2.31
C LEU A 169 -10.50 -6.16 -0.85
N LEU A 170 -10.09 -4.97 -0.44
CA LEU A 170 -9.75 -4.72 0.96
C LEU A 170 -11.00 -4.81 1.86
N GLU A 171 -12.18 -4.47 1.35
CA GLU A 171 -13.44 -4.64 2.07
C GLU A 171 -13.83 -6.11 2.27
N THR A 172 -13.62 -6.96 1.26
CA THR A 172 -13.85 -8.41 1.41
C THR A 172 -12.85 -9.02 2.39
N LEU A 173 -11.58 -8.65 2.30
CA LEU A 173 -10.53 -9.10 3.23
C LEU A 173 -10.79 -8.65 4.68
N ALA A 174 -11.32 -7.44 4.87
CA ALA A 174 -11.70 -6.95 6.19
C ALA A 174 -12.89 -7.73 6.78
N LYS A 175 -13.85 -8.16 5.96
CA LYS A 175 -14.96 -9.01 6.40
C LYS A 175 -14.51 -10.42 6.78
N GLU A 176 -13.46 -10.92 6.12
CA GLU A 176 -12.84 -12.22 6.40
C GLU A 176 -11.84 -12.19 7.57
N ASP A 177 -11.64 -11.03 8.22
CA ASP A 177 -10.69 -10.82 9.33
C ASP A 177 -9.22 -11.17 8.98
N ARG A 178 -8.85 -10.98 7.70
CA ARG A 178 -7.51 -11.29 7.16
C ARG A 178 -6.55 -10.09 7.19
N MET A 179 -6.89 -9.03 7.90
CA MET A 179 -6.10 -7.79 7.97
C MET A 179 -5.50 -7.61 9.36
N VAL A 180 -4.24 -7.17 9.42
CA VAL A 180 -3.50 -7.02 10.68
C VAL A 180 -2.83 -5.65 10.74
N VAL A 181 -2.85 -5.04 11.92
CA VAL A 181 -2.10 -3.81 12.21
C VAL A 181 -0.70 -4.17 12.68
N LEU A 182 0.30 -3.56 12.06
CA LEU A 182 1.71 -3.70 12.41
C LEU A 182 2.15 -2.53 13.28
N GLU A 183 2.81 -2.87 14.39
CA GLU A 183 3.43 -1.91 15.30
C GLU A 183 4.93 -1.81 15.03
N PRO A 184 5.53 -0.61 15.12
CA PRO A 184 6.97 -0.47 14.95
C PRO A 184 7.71 -1.05 16.14
N LYS A 185 8.56 -2.06 15.90
CA LYS A 185 9.56 -2.52 16.86
C LYS A 185 10.84 -1.71 16.72
N MET A 186 11.33 -1.18 17.83
CA MET A 186 12.60 -0.44 17.89
C MET A 186 13.68 -1.34 18.47
N ASN A 187 14.85 -1.37 17.82
CA ASN A 187 16.05 -1.94 18.43
C ASN A 187 16.68 -0.87 19.33
N VAL A 188 16.72 -1.11 20.64
CA VAL A 188 17.25 -0.16 21.63
C VAL A 188 18.57 -0.70 22.15
N GLU A 189 19.65 0.01 21.87
CA GLU A 189 20.97 -0.25 22.46
C GLU A 189 21.15 0.66 23.68
N ILE A 190 21.37 0.07 24.85
CA ILE A 190 21.52 0.82 26.11
C ILE A 190 22.91 0.58 26.66
N SER A 191 23.65 1.67 26.88
CA SER A 191 24.94 1.63 27.56
C SER A 191 24.76 2.03 29.02
N VAL A 192 25.03 1.10 29.93
CA VAL A 192 24.84 1.29 31.38
C VAL A 192 26.11 0.92 32.13
N PRO A 193 26.50 1.68 33.16
CA PRO A 193 27.56 1.26 34.08
C PRO A 193 27.22 -0.09 34.75
N THR A 194 28.24 -0.92 35.00
CA THR A 194 28.09 -2.30 35.51
C THR A 194 27.31 -2.39 36.83
N GLY A 195 27.32 -1.35 37.66
CA GLY A 195 26.60 -1.32 38.93
C GLY A 195 25.09 -1.07 38.85
N ARG A 196 24.53 -0.73 37.68
CA ARG A 196 23.09 -0.39 37.50
C ARG A 196 22.38 -1.20 36.42
N VAL A 197 22.97 -2.32 36.01
CA VAL A 197 22.36 -3.20 34.99
C VAL A 197 21.01 -3.76 35.46
N GLY A 198 20.89 -4.07 36.75
CA GLY A 198 19.65 -4.61 37.33
C GLY A 198 18.45 -3.66 37.24
N ASP A 199 18.67 -2.37 37.49
CA ASP A 199 17.60 -1.35 37.44
C ASP A 199 17.08 -1.16 36.01
N VAL A 200 17.97 -1.21 35.02
CA VAL A 200 17.61 -1.02 33.61
C VAL A 200 16.89 -2.23 33.03
N LEU A 201 17.26 -3.45 33.44
CA LEU A 201 16.55 -4.67 33.02
C LEU A 201 15.12 -4.75 33.58
N SER A 202 14.83 -4.07 34.69
CA SER A 202 13.48 -4.05 35.27
C SER A 202 12.52 -3.05 34.61
N ASP A 203 13.04 -2.10 33.83
CA ASP A 203 12.28 -1.02 33.18
C ASP A 203 12.05 -1.27 31.67
N LEU A 204 12.62 -2.36 31.14
CA LEU A 204 12.45 -2.85 29.76
C LEU A 204 11.32 -3.87 29.65
#